data_AF-A0A8A1M8M9-F1
#
_entry.id   AF-A0A8A1M8M9-F1
#
_cell.length_a   1.000
_cell.length_b   1.000
_cell.length_c   1.000
_cell.angle_alpha   90.00
_cell.angle_beta   90.00
_cell.angle_gamma   90.00
#
_symmetry.space_group_name_H-M   'P 1'
#
loop_
_entity.id
_entity.type
_entity.pdbx_description
1 polymer ?
#
loop_
_entity_poly.entity_id
_entity_poly.type
_entity_poly.pdbx_seq_one_letter_code
_entity_poly.pdbx_strand_id
1 'polypeptide(L)'
;MPGTRRLLREEITYSSAKDREVNILHRLSYPSQETQFFTLLNKRRSWIRAIVAHHLNLSPDACHVADVDSWLHGSFNVCIPVTIVNWKGKLQPGERVLLRLPLPYRVGETFRPGNADEKVRCEAGTYAWLEDNCPDIPIPRLYGFAMSTSETFTHTENLPPFTRCIHFLHRCLLSMLGRPVPSQKLEWSL
;
A
#
# COMPACT_ATOMS: atom_id res chain seq x y z
N MET A 1 11.87 -41.43 -9.29
CA MET A 1 11.57 -40.49 -8.19
C MET A 1 10.22 -39.85 -8.47
N PRO A 2 9.32 -39.68 -7.49
CA PRO A 2 8.06 -38.98 -7.72
C PRO A 2 8.35 -37.53 -8.15
N GLY A 3 7.72 -37.07 -9.23
CA GLY A 3 7.93 -35.71 -9.74
C GLY A 3 7.44 -34.66 -8.73
N THR A 4 8.33 -33.74 -8.34
CA THR A 4 7.99 -32.61 -7.47
C THR A 4 7.64 -31.38 -8.30
N ARG A 5 6.78 -30.53 -7.74
CA ARG A 5 6.44 -29.22 -8.31
C ARG A 5 6.69 -28.13 -7.26
N ARG A 6 7.10 -26.95 -7.71
CA ARG A 6 7.43 -25.82 -6.82
C ARG A 6 6.20 -24.96 -6.54
N LEU A 7 5.96 -24.68 -5.26
CA LEU A 7 5.07 -23.63 -4.75
C LEU A 7 5.92 -22.44 -4.26
N LEU A 8 5.30 -21.38 -3.75
CA LEU A 8 6.03 -20.18 -3.29
C LEU A 8 7.06 -20.47 -2.19
N ARG A 9 6.73 -21.35 -1.24
CA ARG A 9 7.52 -21.59 -0.02
C ARG A 9 8.02 -23.02 0.14
N GLU A 10 7.61 -23.92 -0.74
CA GLU A 10 7.85 -25.36 -0.59
C GLU A 10 7.77 -26.06 -1.94
N GLU A 11 8.20 -27.32 -1.97
CA GLU A 11 7.90 -28.24 -3.06
C GLU A 11 6.77 -29.19 -2.66
N ILE A 12 6.03 -29.68 -3.64
CA ILE A 12 4.89 -30.57 -3.42
C ILE A 12 4.92 -31.75 -4.38
N THR A 13 4.58 -32.93 -3.86
CA THR A 13 4.34 -34.16 -4.63
C THR A 13 2.85 -34.36 -4.86
N TYR A 14 2.50 -35.20 -5.85
CA TYR A 14 1.09 -35.51 -6.12
C TYR A 14 0.36 -36.17 -4.93
N SER A 15 1.02 -37.06 -4.19
CA SER A 15 0.44 -37.68 -2.99
C SER A 15 0.12 -36.63 -1.92
N SER A 16 1.08 -35.77 -1.59
CA SER A 16 0.85 -34.67 -0.62
C SER A 16 -0.22 -33.69 -1.10
N ALA A 17 -0.32 -33.45 -2.41
CA ALA A 17 -1.35 -32.57 -2.98
C ALA A 17 -2.77 -33.12 -2.81
N LYS A 18 -2.96 -34.46 -2.85
CA LYS A 18 -4.27 -35.09 -2.62
C LYS A 18 -4.80 -34.86 -1.20
N ASP A 19 -3.90 -34.80 -0.24
CA ASP A 19 -4.25 -34.68 1.18
C ASP A 19 -4.50 -33.22 1.61
N ARG A 20 -4.38 -32.25 0.69
CA ARG A 20 -4.55 -30.82 0.98
C ARG A 20 -5.89 -30.29 0.46
N GLU A 21 -6.65 -29.65 1.33
CA GLU A 21 -7.93 -29.00 1.02
C GLU A 21 -7.77 -27.59 0.42
N VAL A 22 -6.81 -27.42 -0.49
CA VAL A 22 -6.55 -26.14 -1.14
C VAL A 22 -6.37 -26.35 -2.63
N ASN A 23 -6.67 -25.34 -3.44
CA ASN A 23 -6.49 -25.43 -4.89
C ASN A 23 -4.99 -25.40 -5.25
N ILE A 24 -4.34 -26.57 -5.22
CA ILE A 24 -2.91 -26.71 -5.53
C ILE A 24 -2.61 -26.30 -6.98
N LEU A 25 -3.50 -26.58 -7.92
CA LEU A 25 -3.34 -26.15 -9.32
C LEU A 25 -3.21 -24.63 -9.44
N HIS A 26 -4.05 -23.89 -8.71
CA HIS A 26 -3.94 -22.44 -8.63
C HIS A 26 -2.67 -21.98 -7.90
N ARG A 27 -2.22 -22.68 -6.84
CA ARG A 27 -0.99 -22.30 -6.13
C ARG A 27 0.27 -22.55 -6.94
N LEU A 28 0.24 -23.46 -7.91
CA LEU A 28 1.35 -23.73 -8.82
C LEU A 28 1.62 -22.58 -9.80
N SER A 29 0.65 -21.67 -10.04
CA SER A 29 0.89 -20.48 -10.87
C SER A 29 1.56 -19.34 -10.10
N TYR A 30 1.55 -19.37 -8.76
CA TYR A 30 2.06 -18.25 -7.96
C TYR A 30 3.54 -17.92 -8.16
N PRO A 31 4.48 -18.89 -8.27
CA PRO A 31 5.90 -18.54 -8.43
C PRO A 31 6.19 -17.73 -9.70
N SER A 32 5.53 -18.05 -10.82
CA SER A 32 5.70 -17.31 -12.07
C SER A 32 5.05 -15.92 -12.00
N GLN A 33 3.85 -15.84 -11.41
CA GLN A 33 3.14 -14.56 -11.21
C GLN A 33 3.89 -13.62 -10.25
N GLU A 34 4.47 -14.15 -9.17
CA GLU A 34 5.33 -13.40 -8.25
C GLU A 34 6.55 -12.85 -8.98
N THR A 35 7.27 -13.70 -9.71
CA THR A 35 8.45 -13.28 -10.50
C THR A 35 8.09 -12.17 -11.50
N GLN A 36 6.97 -12.32 -12.21
CA GLN A 36 6.49 -11.31 -13.16
C GLN A 36 6.15 -9.98 -12.47
N PHE A 37 5.46 -10.03 -11.33
CA PHE A 37 5.04 -8.85 -10.60
C PHE A 37 6.23 -8.09 -9.99
N PHE A 38 7.17 -8.80 -9.35
CA PHE A 38 8.38 -8.18 -8.80
C PHE A 38 9.27 -7.59 -9.90
N THR A 39 9.38 -8.26 -11.05
CA THR A 39 10.08 -7.72 -12.22
C THR A 39 9.43 -6.43 -12.73
N LEU A 40 8.10 -6.39 -12.81
CA LEU A 40 7.34 -5.20 -13.20
C LEU A 40 7.59 -4.03 -12.23
N LEU A 41 7.51 -4.28 -10.92
CA LEU A 41 7.76 -3.27 -9.89
C LEU A 41 9.19 -2.75 -9.96
N ASN A 42 10.17 -3.63 -10.17
CA ASN A 42 11.58 -3.24 -10.28
C ASN A 42 11.82 -2.34 -11.51
N LYS A 43 11.18 -2.66 -12.65
CA LYS A 43 11.20 -1.80 -13.85
C LYS A 43 10.52 -0.43 -13.61
N ARG A 44 9.62 -0.34 -12.63
CA ARG A 44 8.85 0.87 -12.29
C ARG A 44 9.36 1.59 -11.03
N ARG A 45 10.63 1.42 -10.64
CA ARG A 45 11.22 2.14 -9.49
C ARG A 45 11.11 3.66 -9.58
N SER A 46 11.23 4.25 -10.77
CA SER A 46 11.04 5.69 -10.98
C SER A 46 9.60 6.14 -10.70
N TRP A 47 8.62 5.32 -11.09
CA TRP A 47 7.21 5.56 -10.81
C TRP A 47 6.90 5.42 -9.31
N ILE A 48 7.43 4.39 -8.65
CA ILE A 48 7.33 4.23 -7.18
C ILE A 48 7.87 5.49 -6.47
N ARG A 49 9.02 5.98 -6.93
CA ARG A 49 9.66 7.19 -6.41
C ARG A 49 8.76 8.41 -6.55
N ALA A 50 8.19 8.62 -7.73
CA ALA A 50 7.32 9.76 -8.01
C ALA A 50 6.06 9.75 -7.13
N ILE A 51 5.41 8.59 -6.96
CA ILE A 51 4.21 8.46 -6.13
C ILE A 51 4.50 8.72 -4.65
N VAL A 52 5.58 8.15 -4.12
CA VAL A 52 5.95 8.39 -2.71
C VAL A 52 6.29 9.87 -2.51
N ALA A 53 7.01 10.48 -3.44
CA ALA A 53 7.32 11.91 -3.39
C ALA A 53 6.06 12.78 -3.42
N HIS A 54 5.08 12.44 -4.27
CA HIS A 54 3.79 13.12 -4.35
C HIS A 54 3.04 13.11 -3.02
N HIS A 55 2.85 11.92 -2.43
CA HIS A 55 2.14 11.79 -1.15
C HIS A 55 2.84 12.46 0.02
N LEU A 56 4.16 12.66 -0.06
CA LEU A 56 4.95 13.37 0.95
C LEU A 56 5.16 14.85 0.62
N ASN A 57 4.70 15.32 -0.54
CA ASN A 57 4.95 16.65 -1.08
C ASN A 57 6.45 17.00 -1.12
N LEU A 58 7.23 16.09 -1.69
CA LEU A 58 8.69 16.17 -1.85
C LEU A 58 9.08 16.09 -3.32
N SER A 59 10.33 16.45 -3.62
CA SER A 59 10.92 16.11 -4.92
C SER A 59 11.14 14.60 -5.04
N PRO A 60 10.89 13.97 -6.21
CA PRO A 60 11.26 12.59 -6.48
C PRO A 60 12.72 12.28 -6.14
N ASP A 61 13.65 13.22 -6.35
CA ASP A 61 15.09 13.00 -6.11
C ASP A 61 15.43 12.79 -4.63
N ALA A 62 14.55 13.23 -3.71
CA ALA A 62 14.71 12.96 -2.29
C ALA A 62 14.38 11.49 -1.93
N CYS A 63 13.66 10.76 -2.80
CA CYS A 63 13.13 9.44 -2.50
C CYS A 63 14.01 8.31 -3.08
N HIS A 64 14.53 7.45 -2.23
CA HIS A 64 15.43 6.35 -2.59
C HIS A 64 14.74 5.01 -2.33
N VAL A 65 14.26 4.39 -3.40
CA VAL A 65 13.60 3.07 -3.36
C VAL A 65 14.64 1.99 -3.12
N ALA A 66 14.44 1.17 -2.10
CA ALA A 66 15.35 0.06 -1.77
C ALA A 66 15.43 -0.97 -2.91
N ASP A 67 16.53 -1.73 -2.94
CA ASP A 67 16.69 -2.83 -3.88
C ASP A 67 15.75 -3.99 -3.59
N VAL A 68 15.45 -4.78 -4.62
CA VAL A 68 14.43 -5.85 -4.58
C VAL A 68 14.70 -6.86 -3.46
N ASP A 69 15.96 -7.16 -3.19
CA ASP A 69 16.37 -8.10 -2.12
C ASP A 69 16.04 -7.57 -0.71
N SER A 70 15.82 -6.26 -0.57
CA SER A 70 15.41 -5.61 0.67
C SER A 70 13.89 -5.42 0.77
N TRP A 71 13.11 -5.85 -0.24
CA TRP A 71 11.66 -5.75 -0.19
C TRP A 71 11.09 -6.80 0.75
N LEU A 72 10.16 -6.37 1.59
CA LEU A 72 9.48 -7.26 2.52
C LEU A 72 8.22 -7.77 1.83
N HIS A 73 7.96 -9.07 1.82
CA HIS A 73 6.72 -9.58 1.26
C HIS A 73 6.11 -10.66 2.15
N GLY A 74 4.79 -10.54 2.33
CA GLY A 74 3.99 -11.49 3.07
C GLY A 74 3.13 -12.33 2.14
N SER A 75 2.07 -12.91 2.70
CA SER A 75 1.13 -13.72 1.94
C SER A 75 0.23 -12.91 1.00
N PHE A 76 0.04 -11.61 1.23
CA PHE A 76 -0.96 -10.80 0.51
C PHE A 76 -0.45 -9.44 0.05
N ASN A 77 0.70 -9.00 0.55
CA ASN A 77 1.24 -7.68 0.26
C ASN A 77 2.76 -7.77 0.07
N VAL A 78 3.29 -6.90 -0.79
CA VAL A 78 4.70 -6.51 -0.80
C VAL A 78 4.81 -5.11 -0.20
N CYS A 79 5.83 -4.90 0.62
CA CYS A 79 6.17 -3.64 1.24
C CYS A 79 7.55 -3.23 0.72
N ILE A 80 7.60 -2.11 0.01
CA ILE A 80 8.79 -1.56 -0.63
C ILE A 80 9.30 -0.42 0.26
N PRO A 81 10.47 -0.58 0.89
CA PRO A 81 11.07 0.49 1.66
C PRO A 81 11.55 1.64 0.77
N VAL A 82 11.20 2.87 1.14
CA VAL A 82 11.68 4.08 0.48
C VAL A 82 12.31 4.99 1.53
N THR A 83 13.60 5.28 1.36
CA THR A 83 14.36 6.17 2.24
C THR A 83 14.29 7.59 1.69
N ILE A 84 13.96 8.55 2.54
CA ILE A 84 13.82 9.96 2.20
C ILE A 84 15.08 10.68 2.67
N VAL A 85 15.74 11.41 1.78
CA VAL A 85 16.94 12.17 2.11
C VAL A 85 16.55 13.54 2.64
N ASN A 86 17.10 13.92 3.79
CA ASN A 86 16.86 15.21 4.44
C ASN A 86 15.35 15.50 4.67
N TRP A 87 14.60 14.55 5.23
CA TRP A 87 13.16 14.69 5.41
C TRP A 87 12.80 15.70 6.51
N LYS A 88 12.72 16.97 6.12
CA LYS A 88 12.29 18.07 7.00
C LYS A 88 10.80 17.97 7.27
N GLY A 89 10.39 18.27 8.50
CA GLY A 89 8.97 18.30 8.89
C GLY A 89 8.32 16.93 9.06
N LYS A 90 9.11 15.84 9.10
CA LYS A 90 8.59 14.52 9.41
C LYS A 90 8.03 14.47 10.83
N LEU A 91 6.92 13.75 10.98
CA LEU A 91 6.28 13.57 12.28
C LEU A 91 6.69 12.26 12.97
N GLN A 92 7.38 11.37 12.26
CA GLN A 92 7.78 10.05 12.75
C GLN A 92 9.30 9.94 12.92
N PRO A 93 9.79 9.05 13.81
CA PRO A 93 11.21 8.77 13.88
C PRO A 93 11.71 8.05 12.61
N GLY A 94 12.97 8.28 12.26
CA GLY A 94 13.61 7.68 11.08
C GLY A 94 13.31 8.40 9.75
N GLU A 95 13.93 7.93 8.67
CA GLU A 95 13.90 8.58 7.34
C GLU A 95 13.25 7.66 6.30
N ARG A 96 12.40 6.72 6.73
CA ARG A 96 11.93 5.64 5.85
C ARG A 96 10.43 5.48 5.92
N VAL A 97 9.82 5.31 4.76
CA VAL A 97 8.41 4.93 4.58
C VAL A 97 8.31 3.58 3.89
N LEU A 98 7.15 2.95 4.00
CA LEU A 98 6.84 1.70 3.32
C LEU A 98 5.71 1.94 2.31
N LEU A 99 6.00 1.71 1.03
CA LEU A 99 4.95 1.58 0.03
C LEU A 99 4.41 0.15 0.08
N ARG A 100 3.14 -0.02 0.45
CA ARG A 100 2.50 -1.33 0.55
C ARG A 100 1.59 -1.54 -0.66
N LEU A 101 1.80 -2.64 -1.37
CA LEU A 101 1.03 -3.01 -2.56
C LEU A 101 0.43 -4.41 -2.36
N PRO A 102 -0.87 -4.60 -2.67
CA PRO A 102 -1.46 -5.92 -2.66
C PRO A 102 -0.84 -6.80 -3.74
N LEU A 103 -0.73 -8.10 -3.48
CA LEU A 103 -0.25 -9.10 -4.44
C LEU A 103 -1.43 -9.56 -5.31
N PRO A 104 -1.52 -9.18 -6.60
CA PRO A 104 -2.71 -9.42 -7.43
C PRO A 104 -3.08 -10.90 -7.53
N TYR A 105 -2.07 -11.77 -7.61
CA TYR A 105 -2.21 -13.23 -7.66
C TYR A 105 -2.71 -13.86 -6.36
N ARG A 106 -2.69 -13.12 -5.24
CA ARG A 106 -3.16 -13.58 -3.91
C ARG A 106 -4.53 -13.05 -3.55
N VAL A 107 -4.93 -11.93 -4.12
CA VAL A 107 -6.25 -11.30 -3.88
C VAL A 107 -7.29 -11.68 -4.93
N GLY A 108 -6.91 -12.48 -5.94
CA GLY A 108 -7.82 -12.93 -6.99
C GLY A 108 -8.19 -11.83 -7.98
N GLU A 109 -7.33 -10.82 -8.15
CA GLU A 109 -7.59 -9.66 -9.02
C GLU A 109 -7.90 -10.08 -10.46
N THR A 110 -7.19 -11.09 -10.98
CA THR A 110 -7.43 -11.63 -12.32
C THR A 110 -8.79 -12.31 -12.46
N PHE A 111 -9.30 -12.93 -11.39
CA PHE A 111 -10.60 -13.62 -11.40
C PHE A 111 -11.75 -12.63 -11.19
N ARG A 112 -11.56 -11.65 -10.30
CA ARG A 112 -12.53 -10.60 -10.00
C ARG A 112 -11.81 -9.25 -9.89
N PRO A 113 -11.78 -8.46 -10.98
CA PRO A 113 -11.17 -7.13 -10.98
C PRO A 113 -11.78 -6.23 -9.90
N GLY A 114 -10.95 -5.42 -9.26
CA GLY A 114 -11.33 -4.52 -8.16
C GLY A 114 -11.15 -5.13 -6.76
N ASN A 115 -10.77 -6.40 -6.63
CA ASN A 115 -10.47 -7.01 -5.33
C ASN A 115 -9.27 -6.34 -4.64
N ALA A 116 -8.26 -5.93 -5.41
CA ALA A 116 -7.10 -5.20 -4.91
C ALA A 116 -7.52 -3.83 -4.35
N ASP A 117 -8.35 -3.09 -5.08
CA ASP A 117 -8.86 -1.78 -4.65
C ASP A 117 -9.74 -1.91 -3.40
N GLU A 118 -10.62 -2.92 -3.36
CA GLU A 118 -11.44 -3.19 -2.18
C GLU A 118 -10.57 -3.47 -0.95
N LYS A 119 -9.53 -4.29 -1.11
CA LYS A 119 -8.56 -4.53 -0.05
C LYS A 119 -7.89 -3.24 0.44
N VAL A 120 -7.46 -2.38 -0.48
CA VAL A 120 -6.83 -1.09 -0.14
C VAL A 120 -7.81 -0.18 0.59
N ARG A 121 -9.07 -0.09 0.15
CA ARG A 121 -10.12 0.69 0.81
C ARG A 121 -10.41 0.20 2.22
N CYS A 122 -10.56 -1.12 2.42
CA CYS A 122 -10.78 -1.68 3.75
C CYS A 122 -9.62 -1.37 4.70
N GLU A 123 -8.37 -1.49 4.23
CA GLU A 123 -7.20 -1.19 5.05
C GLU A 123 -7.13 0.31 5.36
N ALA A 124 -7.28 1.18 4.36
CA ALA A 124 -7.26 2.64 4.54
C ALA A 124 -8.37 3.14 5.46
N GLY A 125 -9.59 2.59 5.34
CA GLY A 125 -10.71 2.87 6.23
C GLY A 125 -10.43 2.44 7.66
N THR A 126 -9.80 1.27 7.84
CA THR A 126 -9.38 0.78 9.17
C THR A 126 -8.37 1.73 9.82
N TYR A 127 -7.34 2.15 9.08
CA TYR A 127 -6.36 3.13 9.57
C TYR A 127 -7.02 4.46 9.92
N ALA A 128 -7.87 5.00 9.05
CA ALA A 128 -8.59 6.26 9.32
C ALA A 128 -9.47 6.16 10.58
N TRP A 129 -10.19 5.05 10.74
CA TRP A 129 -11.02 4.83 11.92
C TRP A 129 -10.18 4.73 13.20
N LEU A 130 -9.07 3.98 13.18
CA LEU A 130 -8.17 3.86 14.33
C LEU A 130 -7.51 5.19 14.69
N GLU A 131 -7.07 5.98 13.70
CA GLU A 131 -6.50 7.32 13.93
C GLU A 131 -7.49 8.26 14.64
N ASP A 132 -8.78 8.20 14.27
CA ASP A 132 -9.81 9.07 14.83
C ASP A 132 -10.38 8.56 16.17
N ASN A 133 -10.47 7.24 16.38
CA ASN A 133 -11.16 6.64 17.54
C ASN A 133 -10.22 6.05 18.60
N CYS A 134 -8.96 5.80 18.26
CA CYS A 134 -7.99 5.15 19.15
C CYS A 134 -6.63 5.85 19.13
N PRO A 135 -6.56 7.17 19.44
CA PRO A 135 -5.33 7.96 19.31
C PRO A 135 -4.18 7.48 20.22
N ASP A 136 -4.50 6.81 21.33
CA ASP A 136 -3.51 6.30 22.28
C ASP A 136 -2.85 4.99 21.81
N ILE A 137 -3.41 4.32 20.80
CA ILE A 137 -2.84 3.08 20.25
C ILE A 137 -1.76 3.45 19.24
N PRO A 138 -0.48 3.04 19.47
CA PRO A 138 0.57 3.32 18.52
C PRO A 138 0.38 2.48 17.26
N ILE A 139 -0.09 3.11 16.18
CA ILE A 139 -0.19 2.51 14.86
C ILE A 139 0.75 3.21 13.87
N PRO A 140 1.19 2.53 12.80
CA PRO A 140 1.90 3.19 11.72
C PRO A 140 1.05 4.31 11.10
N ARG A 141 1.68 5.43 10.74
CA ARG A 141 0.97 6.52 10.07
C ARG A 141 0.64 6.17 8.62
N LEU A 142 -0.60 6.44 8.21
CA LEU A 142 -1.02 6.30 6.82
C LEU A 142 -0.91 7.65 6.07
N TYR A 143 0.19 7.84 5.36
CA TYR A 143 0.46 9.06 4.58
C TYR A 143 -0.45 9.25 3.36
N GLY A 144 -0.92 8.16 2.78
CA GLY A 144 -1.78 8.19 1.61
C GLY A 144 -2.02 6.79 1.04
N PHE A 145 -2.97 6.71 0.12
CA PHE A 145 -3.27 5.49 -0.63
C PHE A 145 -3.78 5.88 -2.02
N ALA A 146 -3.70 4.94 -2.96
CA ALA A 146 -4.19 5.12 -4.32
C ALA A 146 -4.93 3.87 -4.80
N MET A 147 -5.85 4.07 -5.72
CA MET A 147 -6.65 3.00 -6.33
C MET A 147 -6.27 2.82 -7.80
N SER A 148 -6.68 1.70 -8.40
CA SER A 148 -6.43 1.41 -9.82
C SER A 148 -7.10 2.42 -10.76
N THR A 149 -8.13 3.12 -10.29
CA THR A 149 -8.87 4.19 -10.98
C THR A 149 -8.14 5.53 -11.05
N SER A 150 -6.88 5.61 -10.61
CA SER A 150 -6.06 6.84 -10.51
C SER A 150 -6.48 7.81 -9.40
N GLU A 151 -7.55 7.51 -8.67
CA GLU A 151 -7.93 8.24 -7.46
C GLU A 151 -6.83 8.06 -6.40
N THR A 152 -6.33 9.17 -5.89
CA THR A 152 -5.18 9.22 -4.97
C THR A 152 -5.56 10.06 -3.77
N PHE A 153 -5.41 9.51 -2.57
CA PHE A 153 -5.76 10.16 -1.32
C PHE A 153 -4.50 10.41 -0.51
N THR A 154 -4.28 11.65 -0.11
CA THR A 154 -3.09 12.08 0.66
C THR A 154 -3.52 12.64 2.01
N HIS A 155 -2.70 12.38 3.03
CA HIS A 155 -2.90 12.96 4.35
C HIS A 155 -2.80 14.49 4.28
N THR A 156 -3.76 15.17 4.90
CA THR A 156 -3.91 16.62 4.78
C THR A 156 -2.66 17.39 5.22
N GLU A 157 -1.90 16.88 6.19
CA GLU A 157 -0.66 17.52 6.66
C GLU A 157 0.41 17.66 5.57
N ASN A 158 0.43 16.76 4.59
CA ASN A 158 1.37 16.79 3.47
C ASN A 158 0.89 17.67 2.32
N LEU A 159 -0.35 18.17 2.35
CA LEU A 159 -0.88 19.02 1.29
C LEU A 159 -0.35 20.46 1.39
N PRO A 160 -0.42 21.25 0.29
CA PRO A 160 -0.06 22.66 0.32
C PRO A 160 -0.79 23.43 1.43
N PRO A 161 -0.14 24.45 2.06
CA PRO A 161 -0.71 25.17 3.21
C PRO A 161 -2.11 25.75 2.94
N PHE A 162 -2.34 26.25 1.73
CA PHE A 162 -3.64 26.80 1.34
C PHE A 162 -4.75 25.74 1.38
N THR A 163 -4.51 24.55 0.81
CA THR A 163 -5.44 23.42 0.84
C THR A 163 -5.72 22.97 2.28
N ARG A 164 -4.69 22.97 3.13
CA ARG A 164 -4.83 22.67 4.57
C ARG A 164 -5.74 23.65 5.29
N CYS A 165 -5.56 24.95 5.04
CA CYS A 165 -6.40 25.99 5.63
C CYS A 165 -7.86 25.85 5.19
N ILE A 166 -8.11 25.64 3.89
CA ILE A 166 -9.47 25.43 3.36
C ILE A 166 -10.12 24.21 4.02
N HIS A 167 -9.41 23.09 4.08
CA HIS A 167 -9.94 21.86 4.69
C HIS A 167 -10.26 22.06 6.17
N PHE A 168 -9.36 22.72 6.90
CA PHE A 168 -9.57 23.05 8.31
C PHE A 168 -10.83 23.89 8.51
N LEU A 169 -10.98 24.97 7.73
CA LEU A 169 -12.17 25.82 7.78
C LEU A 169 -13.45 25.03 7.47
N HIS A 170 -13.41 24.18 6.44
CA HIS A 170 -14.55 23.35 6.06
C HIS A 170 -14.95 22.37 7.19
N ARG A 171 -13.98 21.71 7.83
CA ARG A 171 -14.23 20.83 8.98
C ARG A 171 -14.80 21.60 10.18
N CYS A 172 -14.25 22.77 10.49
CA CYS A 172 -14.77 23.62 11.57
C CYS A 172 -16.22 24.04 11.31
N LEU A 173 -16.55 24.49 10.10
CA LEU A 173 -17.90 24.87 9.71
C LEU A 173 -18.87 23.68 9.82
N LEU A 174 -18.50 22.50 9.31
CA LEU A 174 -19.35 21.31 9.41
C LEU A 174 -19.56 20.86 10.85
N SER A 175 -18.50 20.91 11.67
CA SER A 175 -18.59 20.61 13.10
C SER A 175 -19.52 21.58 13.84
N MET A 176 -19.44 22.88 13.53
CA MET A 176 -20.34 23.89 14.10
C MET A 176 -21.79 23.67 13.67
N LEU A 177 -22.03 23.14 12.48
CA LEU A 177 -23.35 22.81 11.95
C LEU A 177 -23.87 21.42 12.40
N GLY A 178 -23.13 20.70 13.25
CA GLY A 178 -23.49 19.36 13.71
C GLY A 178 -23.53 18.30 12.60
N ARG A 179 -22.83 18.54 11.48
CA ARG A 179 -22.76 17.63 10.33
C ARG A 179 -21.57 16.66 10.46
N PRO A 180 -21.62 15.49 9.79
CA PRO A 180 -20.48 14.59 9.72
C PRO A 180 -19.23 15.30 9.17
N VAL A 181 -18.11 15.17 9.87
CA VAL A 181 -16.86 15.83 9.51
C VAL A 181 -16.04 14.90 8.60
N PRO A 182 -15.49 15.41 7.48
CA PRO A 182 -14.60 14.63 6.61
C PRO A 182 -13.35 14.13 7.34
N SER A 183 -12.82 13.00 6.86
CA SER A 183 -11.56 12.42 7.34
C SER A 183 -10.36 13.35 7.08
N GLN A 184 -9.21 13.03 7.70
CA GLN A 184 -7.96 13.78 7.49
C GLN A 184 -7.27 13.50 6.15
N LYS A 185 -7.87 12.69 5.27
CA LYS A 185 -7.33 12.32 3.97
C LYS A 185 -8.21 12.93 2.88
N LEU A 186 -7.58 13.64 1.95
CA LEU A 186 -8.24 14.28 0.81
C LEU A 186 -7.76 13.67 -0.49
N GLU A 187 -8.65 13.63 -1.46
CA GLU A 187 -8.28 13.32 -2.83
C GLU A 187 -7.31 14.40 -3.36
N TRP A 188 -6.17 13.97 -3.88
CA TRP A 188 -5.11 14.83 -4.39
C TRP A 188 -4.50 14.20 -5.64
N SER A 189 -4.94 14.68 -6.79
CA SER A 189 -4.54 14.18 -8.11
C SER A 189 -3.04 14.34 -8.36
N LEU A 190 -2.45 13.31 -8.97
CA LEU A 190 -1.07 13.27 -9.48
C LEU A 190 -0.83 14.27 -10.62
#